data_AF-A0A6G2U716-F1
#
_entry.id   AF-A0A6G2U716-F1
#
_cell.length_a   1.000
_cell.length_b   1.000
_cell.length_c   1.000
_cell.angle_alpha   90.00
_cell.angle_beta   90.00
_cell.angle_gamma   90.00
#
_symmetry.space_group_name_H-M   'P 1'
#
loop_
_entity.id
_entity.type
_entity.pdbx_description
1 polymer ?
#
loop_
_entity_poly.entity_id
_entity_poly.type
_entity_poly.pdbx_seq_one_letter_code
_entity_poly.pdbx_strand_id
1 'polypeptide(L)' 'MGGFAESVRERVRAARAAVAEARAADDAYALAVAEDELDDAIRVALGVGVDPDAEPDGSGVAPDGGTPGAGTGPDRGGAA' A
#
# COMPACT_ATOMS: atom_id res chain seq x y z
N MET A 1 -1.67 -1.81 -13.99
CA MET A 1 -2.35 -0.78 -13.18
C MET A 1 -2.23 -1.21 -11.74
N GLY A 2 -1.36 -0.58 -10.96
CA GLY A 2 -1.30 -0.81 -9.53
C GLY A 2 -2.59 -0.32 -8.87
N GLY A 3 -3.06 -1.05 -7.86
CA GLY A 3 -4.30 -0.70 -7.15
C GLY A 3 -4.17 0.59 -6.35
N PHE A 4 -5.20 0.89 -5.55
CA PHE A 4 -5.23 2.06 -4.67
C PHE A 4 -3.94 2.24 -3.85
N ALA A 5 -3.43 1.16 -3.25
CA ALA A 5 -2.19 1.20 -2.46
C ALA A 5 -0.99 1.67 -3.27
N GLU A 6 -0.86 1.21 -4.53
CA GLU A 6 0.24 1.63 -5.39
C GLU A 6 0.12 3.10 -5.78
N SER A 7 -1.08 3.59 -6.09
CA SER A 7 -1.30 5.01 -6.36
C SER A 7 -0.94 5.89 -5.16
N VAL A 8 -1.20 5.42 -3.93
CA VAL A 8 -0.80 6.11 -2.70
C VAL A 8 0.73 6.15 -2.57
N ARG A 9 1.41 5.02 -2.80
CA ARG A 9 2.90 4.98 -2.79
C ARG A 9 3.52 5.85 -3.88
N GLU A 10 2.93 5.87 -5.08
CA GLU A 10 3.36 6.76 -6.18
C GLU A 10 3.25 8.24 -5.77
N ARG A 11 2.20 8.63 -5.05
CA ARG A 11 2.12 9.99 -4.50
C ARG A 11 3.26 10.31 -3.55
N VAL A 12 3.62 9.38 -2.66
CA VAL A 12 4.76 9.56 -1.73
C VAL A 12 6.08 9.65 -2.51
N ARG A 13 6.29 8.79 -3.52
CA ARG A 13 7.49 8.85 -4.38
C ARG A 13 7.58 10.19 -5.12
N ALA A 14 6.49 10.70 -5.66
CA ALA A 14 6.45 11.99 -6.32
C ALA A 14 6.79 13.14 -5.35
N ALA A 15 6.25 13.15 -4.13
CA ALA A 15 6.57 14.16 -3.13
C ALA A 15 8.05 14.11 -2.70
N ARG A 16 8.64 12.92 -2.53
CA ARG A 16 10.07 12.75 -2.27
C ARG A 16 10.94 13.31 -3.40
N ALA A 17 10.54 13.09 -4.65
CA ALA A 17 11.23 13.65 -5.80
C ALA A 17 11.16 15.19 -5.80
N ALA A 18 10.00 15.77 -5.51
CA ALA A 18 9.83 17.22 -5.41
C ALA A 18 10.72 17.85 -4.33
N VAL A 19 10.85 17.23 -3.15
CA VAL A 19 11.79 17.68 -2.10
C VAL A 19 13.23 17.66 -2.60
N ALA A 20 13.63 16.59 -3.29
CA ALA A 20 14.99 16.48 -3.84
C ALA A 20 15.26 17.54 -4.92
N GLU A 21 14.29 17.80 -5.79
CA GLU A 21 14.37 18.84 -6.83
C GLU A 21 14.47 20.24 -6.23
N ALA A 22 13.59 20.58 -5.29
CA ALA A 22 13.61 21.88 -4.62
C ALA A 22 14.92 22.13 -3.86
N ARG A 23 15.46 21.09 -3.20
CA ARG A 23 16.77 21.16 -2.53
C ARG A 23 17.91 21.36 -3.53
N ALA A 24 17.87 20.67 -4.67
CA ALA A 24 18.89 20.82 -5.71
C ALA A 24 18.85 22.21 -6.38
N ALA A 25 17.68 22.83 -6.43
CA ALA A 25 17.47 24.17 -6.96
C ALA A 25 17.82 25.30 -5.97
N ASP A 26 18.12 24.98 -4.70
CA ASP A 26 18.28 25.94 -3.59
C ASP A 26 17.07 26.90 -3.45
N ASP A 27 15.87 26.39 -3.74
CA ASP A 27 14.62 27.14 -3.61
C ASP A 27 13.99 26.85 -2.24
N ALA A 28 14.25 27.75 -1.28
CA ALA A 28 13.77 27.60 0.09
C ALA A 28 12.24 27.58 0.20
N TYR A 29 11.52 28.29 -0.67
CA TYR A 29 10.05 28.29 -0.65
C TYR A 29 9.51 26.98 -1.22
N ALA A 30 10.02 26.56 -2.38
CA ALA A 30 9.62 25.30 -2.98
C ALA A 30 9.97 24.11 -2.07
N LEU A 31 11.08 24.18 -1.35
CA LEU A 31 11.48 23.16 -0.39
C LEU A 31 10.46 23.06 0.76
N ALA A 32 10.08 24.18 1.36
CA ALA A 32 9.11 24.20 2.46
C ALA A 32 7.74 23.64 2.01
N VAL A 33 7.29 23.98 0.79
CA VAL A 33 6.05 23.44 0.22
C VAL A 33 6.18 21.94 -0.03
N ALA A 34 7.28 21.47 -0.63
CA ALA A 34 7.47 20.06 -0.93
C ALA A 34 7.59 19.19 0.33
N GLU A 35 8.19 19.72 1.41
CA GLU A 35 8.28 19.04 2.70
C GLU A 35 6.89 18.87 3.35
N ASP A 36 6.04 19.91 3.33
CA ASP A 36 4.65 19.81 3.83
C ASP A 36 3.80 18.81 3.02
N GLU A 37 3.96 18.80 1.70
CA GLU A 37 3.28 17.85 0.81
C GLU A 37 3.77 16.40 1.02
N LEU A 38 5.06 16.20 1.30
CA LEU A 38 5.60 14.89 1.66
C LEU A 38 5.00 14.40 2.99
N ASP A 39 4.93 15.27 3.99
CA ASP A 39 4.30 14.97 5.27
C ASP A 39 2.80 14.64 5.09
N ASP A 40 2.09 15.36 4.22
CA ASP A 40 0.70 15.05 3.87
C ASP A 40 0.54 13.70 3.20
N ALA A 41 1.37 13.41 2.20
CA ALA A 41 1.33 12.14 1.49
C ALA A 41 1.60 10.95 2.44
N ILE A 42 2.58 11.07 3.34
CA ILE A 42 2.90 10.04 4.34
C ILE A 42 1.73 9.89 5.33
N ARG A 43 1.18 11.01 5.84
CA ARG A 43 0.06 10.98 6.78
C ARG A 43 -1.17 10.31 6.18
N VAL A 44 -1.48 10.62 4.92
CA VAL A 44 -2.58 9.97 4.19
C VAL A 44 -2.31 8.48 4.01
N ALA A 45 -1.11 8.09 3.59
CA ALA A 45 -0.75 6.67 3.41
C ALA A 45 -0.96 5.87 4.71
N LEU A 46 -0.40 6.37 5.81
CA LEU A 46 -0.55 5.74 7.12
C LEU A 46 -2.00 5.76 7.60
N GLY A 47 -2.74 6.85 7.34
CA GLY A 47 -4.14 6.99 7.70
C GLY A 47 -5.07 5.99 7.01
N VAL A 48 -4.68 5.48 5.84
CA VAL A 48 -5.41 4.44 5.11
C VAL A 48 -4.79 3.04 5.22
N GLY A 49 -3.78 2.87 6.08
CA GLY A 49 -3.13 1.59 6.32
C GLY A 49 -2.20 1.12 5.20
N VAL A 50 -1.69 2.03 4.37
CA VAL A 50 -0.70 1.75 3.34
C VAL A 50 0.69 2.09 3.89
N ASP A 51 1.59 1.12 3.86
CA ASP A 51 3.01 1.36 4.13
C ASP A 51 3.63 2.13 2.94
N PRO A 52 4.13 3.36 3.15
CA PRO A 52 4.71 4.19 2.10
C PRO A 52 6.05 3.65 1.56
N ASP A 53 6.72 2.79 2.33
CA ASP A 53 8.04 2.22 2.00
C ASP A 53 7.95 0.76 1.57
N ALA A 54 6.73 0.22 1.45
CA ALA A 54 6.53 -1.11 0.91
C ALA A 54 7.02 -1.15 -0.54
N GLU A 55 7.98 -2.04 -0.79
CA GLU A 55 8.40 -2.38 -2.14
C GLU A 55 7.20 -2.86 -2.94
N PRO A 56 7.11 -2.54 -4.25
CA PRO A 56 6.11 -3.12 -5.11
C PRO A 56 6.24 -4.64 -5.00
N ASP A 57 5.13 -5.27 -4.65
CA ASP A 57 4.99 -6.69 -4.49
C ASP A 57 5.37 -7.37 -5.82
N GLY A 58 6.62 -7.81 -5.92
CA GLY A 58 7.12 -8.64 -7.02
C GLY A 58 6.50 -10.04 -7.07
N SER A 59 5.34 -10.24 -6.46
CA SER A 59 4.70 -11.54 -6.26
C SER A 59 3.36 -11.60 -6.98
N GLY A 60 3.44 -11.79 -8.30
CA GLY A 60 2.43 -12.53 -9.05
C GLY A 60 2.55 -14.04 -8.80
N VAL A 61 2.54 -14.50 -7.54
CA VAL A 61 2.33 -15.91 -7.19
C VAL A 61 1.31 -15.96 -6.06
N ALA A 62 0.08 -16.35 -6.41
CA ALA A 62 -0.89 -16.81 -5.44
C ALA A 62 -0.31 -18.03 -4.70
N PRO A 63 -0.52 -18.17 -3.37
CA PRO A 63 -0.31 -19.46 -2.74
C PRO A 63 -1.31 -20.45 -3.36
N ASP A 64 -0.77 -21.30 -4.24
CA ASP A 64 -1.47 -22.44 -4.77
C ASP A 64 -1.75 -23.44 -3.64
N GLY A 65 -2.98 -23.97 -3.63
CA GLY A 65 -3.34 -25.22 -2.96
C GLY A 65 -3.35 -25.22 -1.43
N GLY A 66 -4.51 -24.93 -0.84
CA GLY A 66 -4.70 -25.16 0.59
C GLY A 66 -6.14 -25.10 1.08
N THR A 67 -7.12 -25.59 0.33
CA THR A 67 -8.46 -25.84 0.88
C THR A 67 -8.43 -27.17 1.65
N PRO A 68 -8.45 -27.23 3.00
CA PRO A 68 -8.94 -28.42 3.66
C PRO A 68 -10.43 -28.50 3.32
N GLY A 69 -10.76 -29.51 2.52
CA GLY A 69 -12.09 -29.77 2.05
C GLY A 69 -13.10 -29.74 3.19
N ALA A 70 -14.21 -29.06 2.93
CA ALA A 70 -15.47 -29.29 3.61
C ALA A 70 -15.82 -30.78 3.48
N GLY A 71 -15.54 -31.54 4.53
CA GLY A 71 -16.09 -32.87 4.73
C GLY A 71 -17.53 -32.75 5.17
N THR A 72 -18.43 -32.55 4.22
CA THR A 72 -19.86 -32.82 4.41
C THR A 72 -20.03 -34.33 4.48
N GLY A 73 -20.33 -34.86 5.67
CA GLY A 73 -20.92 -36.19 5.86
C GLY A 73 -22.38 -36.02 6.29
N PRO A 74 -23.37 -36.64 5.62
CA PRO A 74 -24.78 -36.48 5.94
C PRO A 74 -25.25 -37.45 7.05
N ASP A 75 -26.34 -37.04 7.70
CA ASP A 75 -27.39 -37.81 8.38
C ASP A 75 -27.04 -39.13 9.08
N ARG A 76 -27.34 -39.15 10.40
CA ARG A 76 -28.08 -40.26 10.99
C ARG A 76 -29.19 -39.73 11.89
N GLY A 77 -30.41 -39.72 11.35
CA GLY A 77 -31.61 -39.86 12.16
C GLY A 77 -31.67 -41.25 12.81
N GLY A 78 -32.37 -41.36 13.94
CA GLY A 78 -32.67 -42.65 14.56
C GLY A 78 -33.14 -42.52 16.00
N ALA A 79 -34.46 -42.54 16.17
CA ALA A 79 -35.23 -42.52 17.42
C ALA A 79 -34.76 -43.47 18.54
N ALA A 80 -34.93 -43.03 19.78
CA ALA A 80 -35.77 -43.67 20.80
C ALA A 80 -36.01 -42.70 21.97
#